data_AF-A0A1D1VMA5-F1
#
_entry.id   AF-A0A1D1VMA5-F1
#
_cell.length_a   1.000
_cell.length_b   1.000
_cell.length_c   1.000
_cell.angle_alpha   90.00
_cell.angle_beta   90.00
_cell.angle_gamma   90.00
#
_symmetry.space_group_name_H-M   'P 1'
#
loop_
_entity.id
_entity.type
_entity.pdbx_description
1 polymer ?
#
loop_
_entity_poly.entity_id
_entity_poly.type
_entity_poly.pdbx_seq_one_letter_code
_entity_poly.pdbx_strand_id
1 'polypeptide(L)'
;MNKQRYPTFISFGPSGKSGQVPALKMFLEQYSLTTISVLCESLFNYLNLAAYFGVIGRGIKSLLMTSQNFTVSYQDIDSVRLPEYETMLLKAKRLSRVIILETREDIVRKIMVRSPKVIRVIV
;
A
#
# COMPACT_ATOMS: atom_id res chain seq x y z
N MET A 1 -9.91 12.23 8.71
CA MET A 1 -9.40 13.58 9.08
C MET A 1 -9.91 13.91 10.48
N ASN A 2 -9.07 14.43 11.38
CA ASN A 2 -9.51 14.75 12.75
C ASN A 2 -10.30 16.07 12.78
N LYS A 3 -11.57 16.00 12.39
CA LYS A 3 -12.52 17.13 12.40
C LYS A 3 -12.81 17.64 13.82
N GLN A 4 -12.63 16.81 14.86
CA GLN A 4 -12.77 17.23 16.26
C GLN A 4 -11.70 18.24 16.66
N ARG A 5 -10.46 18.08 16.15
CA ARG A 5 -9.34 18.99 16.45
C ARG A 5 -9.22 20.14 15.46
N TYR A 6 -9.63 19.95 14.20
CA TYR A 6 -9.51 20.96 13.14
C TYR A 6 -10.86 21.13 12.40
N PRO A 7 -11.88 21.73 13.05
CA PRO A 7 -13.23 21.78 12.53
C PRO A 7 -13.37 22.67 11.27
N THR A 8 -12.58 23.74 11.19
CA THR A 8 -12.61 24.72 10.09
C THR A 8 -11.70 24.34 8.92
N PHE A 9 -10.95 23.24 9.03
CA PHE A 9 -10.06 22.83 7.95
C PHE A 9 -10.85 22.20 6.81
N ILE A 10 -10.75 22.84 5.64
CA ILE A 10 -11.27 22.38 4.36
C ILE A 10 -10.06 22.17 3.46
N SER A 11 -10.02 21.05 2.77
CA SER A 11 -8.95 20.74 1.82
C SER A 11 -9.57 20.47 0.46
N PHE A 12 -8.95 21.08 -0.56
CA PHE A 12 -9.42 21.06 -1.95
C PHE A 12 -8.87 19.86 -2.74
N GLY A 13 -7.99 19.05 -2.13
CA GLY A 13 -7.51 17.78 -2.68
C GLY A 13 -8.00 16.61 -1.84
N PRO A 14 -7.71 15.35 -2.25
CA PRO A 14 -7.98 14.18 -1.43
C PRO A 14 -7.39 14.38 -0.03
N SER A 15 -8.28 14.60 0.93
CA SER A 15 -7.93 15.12 2.23
C SER A 15 -8.01 14.02 3.27
N GLY A 16 -6.87 13.74 3.89
CA GLY A 16 -6.72 12.65 4.83
C GLY A 16 -5.92 11.48 4.26
N LYS A 17 -5.25 10.81 5.19
CA LYS A 17 -4.50 9.58 4.96
C LYS A 17 -5.45 8.59 4.28
N SER A 18 -5.14 8.13 3.07
CA SER A 18 -5.91 7.14 2.27
C SER A 18 -7.16 7.62 1.53
N GLY A 19 -7.19 8.88 1.08
CA GLY A 19 -8.28 9.41 0.24
C GLY A 19 -8.51 8.64 -1.08
N GLN A 20 -7.51 7.91 -1.57
CA GLN A 20 -7.59 7.05 -2.75
C GLN A 20 -8.27 5.69 -2.51
N VAL A 21 -8.47 5.29 -1.24
CA VAL A 21 -8.94 3.93 -0.92
C VAL A 21 -10.36 3.64 -1.41
N PRO A 22 -11.34 4.55 -1.39
CA PRO A 22 -12.65 4.29 -1.97
C PRO A 22 -12.57 3.91 -3.46
N ALA A 23 -11.76 4.63 -4.25
CA ALA A 23 -11.55 4.32 -5.66
C ALA A 23 -10.83 2.98 -5.85
N LEU A 24 -9.81 2.70 -5.04
CA LEU A 24 -9.13 1.39 -5.03
C LEU A 24 -10.09 0.26 -4.69
N LYS A 25 -10.96 0.43 -3.68
CA LYS A 25 -11.96 -0.56 -3.31
C LYS A 25 -12.91 -0.84 -4.46
N MET A 26 -13.47 0.20 -5.09
CA MET A 26 -14.35 0.05 -6.25
C MET A 26 -13.67 -0.69 -7.40
N PHE A 27 -12.42 -0.37 -7.70
CA PHE A 27 -11.63 -1.07 -8.71
C PHE A 27 -11.49 -2.56 -8.37
N LEU A 28 -11.08 -2.89 -7.14
CA LEU A 28 -10.91 -4.28 -6.72
C LEU A 28 -12.23 -5.05 -6.77
N GLU A 29 -13.35 -4.44 -6.37
CA GLU A 29 -14.68 -5.07 -6.42
C GLU A 29 -15.11 -5.32 -7.88
N GLN A 30 -14.91 -4.35 -8.76
CA GLN A 30 -15.26 -4.46 -10.18
C GLN A 30 -14.56 -5.64 -10.86
N TYR A 31 -13.31 -5.93 -10.48
CA TYR A 31 -12.54 -7.05 -11.02
C TYR A 31 -12.56 -8.29 -10.13
N SER A 32 -13.41 -8.34 -9.10
CA SER A 32 -13.52 -9.45 -8.14
C SER A 32 -12.18 -9.83 -7.47
N LEU A 33 -11.32 -8.84 -7.24
CA LEU A 33 -10.00 -8.97 -6.65
C LEU A 33 -10.07 -8.86 -5.11
N THR A 34 -10.55 -9.93 -4.47
CA THR A 34 -10.86 -9.92 -3.02
C THR A 34 -9.69 -10.29 -2.12
N THR A 35 -8.69 -11.01 -2.64
CA THR A 35 -7.51 -11.45 -1.86
C THR A 35 -6.29 -10.64 -2.28
N ILE A 36 -5.79 -9.82 -1.36
CA ILE A 36 -4.76 -8.81 -1.65
C ILE A 36 -3.63 -8.84 -0.61
N SER A 37 -2.42 -8.52 -1.05
CA SER A 37 -1.27 -8.25 -0.17
C SER A 37 -0.88 -6.79 -0.31
N VAL A 38 -0.79 -6.10 0.82
CA VAL A 38 -0.43 -4.68 0.92
C VAL A 38 0.98 -4.60 1.49
N LEU A 39 1.91 -4.11 0.68
CA LEU A 39 3.32 -3.92 1.03
C LEU A 39 3.60 -2.43 1.11
N CYS A 40 4.00 -1.94 2.28
CA CYS A 40 4.12 -0.50 2.51
C CYS A 40 5.41 -0.14 3.22
N GLU A 41 5.94 1.05 2.94
CA GLU A 41 7.13 1.50 3.65
C GLU A 41 6.96 1.60 5.16
N SER A 42 8.03 1.23 5.83
CA SER A 42 8.15 1.35 7.26
C SER A 42 8.09 2.81 7.68
N LEU A 43 7.27 3.09 8.70
CA LEU A 43 7.22 4.40 9.34
C LEU A 43 8.56 4.80 9.97
N PHE A 44 9.45 3.83 10.19
CA PHE A 44 10.75 4.05 10.82
C PHE A 44 11.79 4.73 9.91
N ASN A 45 11.49 4.93 8.62
CA ASN A 45 12.35 5.64 7.67
C ASN A 45 12.18 7.18 7.74
N TYR A 46 12.16 7.69 8.99
CA TYR A 46 11.58 8.92 9.57
C TYR A 46 11.83 10.32 8.97
N LEU A 47 12.49 10.49 7.82
CA LEU A 47 12.74 11.85 7.28
C LEU A 47 11.78 12.19 6.12
N ASN A 48 10.63 12.74 6.52
CA ASN A 48 9.65 13.57 5.80
C ASN A 48 8.77 13.00 4.66
N LEU A 49 9.19 12.02 3.86
CA LEU A 49 8.36 11.52 2.74
C LEU A 49 8.05 10.02 2.83
N ALA A 50 8.98 9.20 3.32
CA ALA A 50 8.77 7.75 3.41
C ALA A 50 7.65 7.37 4.41
N ALA A 51 7.53 8.11 5.51
CA ALA A 51 6.49 7.90 6.51
C ALA A 51 5.07 8.14 5.97
N TYR A 52 4.93 8.94 4.91
CA TYR A 52 3.64 9.15 4.24
C TYR A 52 3.11 7.85 3.61
N PHE A 53 3.97 7.08 2.95
CA PHE A 53 3.59 5.79 2.34
C PHE A 53 3.21 4.74 3.39
N GLY A 54 3.95 4.65 4.50
CA GLY A 54 3.56 3.78 5.61
C GLY A 54 2.22 4.15 6.23
N VAL A 55 1.93 5.45 6.29
CA VAL A 55 0.64 5.96 6.76
C VAL A 55 -0.50 5.61 5.79
N ILE A 56 -0.28 5.76 4.48
CA ILE A 56 -1.23 5.31 3.44
C ILE A 56 -1.49 3.82 3.60
N GLY A 57 -0.44 3.01 3.69
CA GLY A 57 -0.51 1.57 3.81
C GLY A 57 -1.39 1.10 4.94
N ARG A 58 -1.21 1.70 6.13
CA ARG A 58 -2.06 1.40 7.29
C ARG A 58 -3.52 1.76 7.07
N GLY A 59 -3.79 2.83 6.35
CA GLY A 59 -5.16 3.22 6.07
C GLY A 59 -5.82 2.39 4.95
N ILE A 60 -5.07 1.95 3.92
CA ILE A 60 -5.52 0.91 2.98
C ILE A 60 -5.90 -0.36 3.76
N LYS A 61 -4.99 -0.83 4.63
CA LYS A 61 -5.26 -2.00 5.49
C LYS A 61 -6.54 -1.82 6.29
N SER A 62 -6.66 -0.72 7.05
CA SER A 62 -7.81 -0.47 7.91
C SER A 62 -9.14 -0.42 7.13
N LEU A 63 -9.16 0.28 6.00
CA LEU A 63 -10.38 0.50 5.23
C LEU A 63 -10.78 -0.73 4.39
N LEU A 64 -9.82 -1.54 3.94
CA LEU A 64 -10.14 -2.79 3.24
C LEU A 64 -10.45 -3.94 4.21
N MET A 65 -9.76 -4.03 5.36
CA MET A 65 -10.05 -5.05 6.37
C MET A 65 -11.40 -4.88 7.07
N THR A 66 -11.93 -3.65 7.13
CA THR A 66 -13.29 -3.43 7.66
C THR A 66 -14.39 -3.93 6.72
N SER A 67 -14.05 -4.26 5.47
CA SER A 67 -14.96 -4.82 4.49
C SER A 67 -14.91 -6.35 4.55
N GLN A 68 -16.05 -7.00 4.81
CA GLN A 68 -16.13 -8.47 4.92
C GLN A 68 -15.76 -9.21 3.61
N ASN A 69 -15.80 -8.51 2.47
CA ASN A 69 -15.52 -9.08 1.16
C ASN A 69 -14.03 -9.23 0.85
N PHE A 70 -13.12 -8.76 1.71
CA PHE A 70 -11.69 -8.72 1.42
C PHE A 70 -10.85 -9.53 2.40
N THR A 71 -9.93 -10.32 1.86
CA THR A 71 -8.83 -10.94 2.61
C THR A 71 -7.57 -10.15 2.36
N VAL A 72 -7.08 -9.46 3.40
CA VAL A 72 -5.94 -8.54 3.29
C VAL A 72 -4.77 -9.05 4.12
N SER A 73 -3.65 -9.35 3.45
CA SER A 73 -2.35 -9.52 4.09
C SER A 73 -1.62 -8.18 4.09
N TYR A 74 -0.96 -7.83 5.19
CA TYR A 74 -0.20 -6.58 5.31
C TYR A 74 1.22 -6.85 5.78
N GLN A 75 2.19 -6.23 5.13
CA GLN A 75 3.60 -6.31 5.50
C GLN A 75 4.29 -4.94 5.37
N ASP A 76 5.02 -4.55 6.40
CA ASP A 76 5.92 -3.39 6.34
C ASP A 76 7.22 -3.77 5.60
N ILE A 77 7.70 -2.85 4.75
CA ILE A 77 8.96 -2.93 4.02
C ILE A 77 9.93 -1.96 4.65
N ASP A 78 11.19 -2.34 4.84
CA ASP A 78 12.25 -1.38 5.15
C ASP A 78 13.23 -1.31 3.98
N SER A 79 12.92 -0.45 3.00
CA SER A 79 13.78 -0.33 1.81
C SER A 79 15.16 0.26 2.09
N VAL A 80 15.38 0.85 3.26
CA VAL A 80 16.65 1.49 3.64
C VAL A 80 17.57 0.47 4.29
N ARG A 81 17.06 -0.31 5.25
CA ARG A 81 17.88 -1.22 6.06
C ARG A 81 17.85 -2.67 5.57
N LEU A 82 16.74 -3.09 4.93
CA LEU A 82 16.51 -4.48 4.54
C LEU A 82 15.97 -4.57 3.09
N PRO A 83 16.81 -4.33 2.07
CA PRO A 83 16.40 -4.32 0.65
C PRO A 83 16.20 -5.74 0.05
N GLU A 84 15.61 -6.65 0.81
CA GLU A 84 15.33 -8.05 0.41
C GLU A 84 14.02 -8.17 -0.39
N TYR A 85 13.93 -7.42 -1.48
CA TYR A 85 12.70 -7.25 -2.25
C TYR A 85 12.16 -8.56 -2.84
N GLU A 86 13.02 -9.45 -3.30
CA GLU A 86 12.62 -10.71 -3.94
C GLU A 86 11.95 -11.65 -2.94
N THR A 87 12.58 -11.87 -1.78
CA THR A 87 12.03 -12.71 -0.70
C THR A 87 10.69 -12.17 -0.23
N MET A 88 10.56 -10.85 -0.08
CA MET A 88 9.31 -10.18 0.26
C MET A 88 8.23 -10.43 -0.79
N LEU A 89 8.54 -10.23 -2.08
CA LEU A 89 7.58 -10.47 -3.16
C LEU A 89 7.16 -11.94 -3.24
N LEU A 90 8.09 -12.87 -3.06
CA LEU A 90 7.78 -14.30 -3.06
C LEU A 90 6.83 -14.67 -1.92
N LYS A 91 7.01 -14.08 -0.73
CA LYS A 91 6.08 -14.24 0.39
C LYS A 91 4.70 -13.66 0.05
N ALA A 92 4.66 -12.44 -0.47
CA ALA A 92 3.40 -11.79 -0.86
C ALA A 92 2.64 -12.59 -1.93
N LYS A 93 3.33 -13.10 -2.96
CA LYS A 93 2.73 -13.91 -4.03
C LYS A 93 2.16 -15.24 -3.57
N ARG A 94 2.67 -15.81 -2.48
CA ARG A 94 2.08 -17.02 -1.88
C ARG A 94 0.75 -16.73 -1.20
N LEU A 95 0.54 -15.50 -0.75
CA LEU A 95 -0.65 -15.09 -0.02
C LEU A 95 -1.73 -14.51 -0.95
N SER A 96 -1.33 -13.80 -2.00
CA SER A 96 -2.27 -13.18 -2.93
C SER A 96 -1.69 -13.06 -4.34
N ARG A 97 -2.58 -12.96 -5.33
CA ARG A 97 -2.20 -12.64 -6.73
C ARG A 97 -2.11 -11.13 -6.98
N VAL A 98 -2.73 -10.33 -6.12
CA VAL A 98 -2.81 -8.87 -6.24
C VAL A 98 -1.98 -8.26 -5.13
N ILE A 99 -0.91 -7.57 -5.52
CA ILE A 99 0.00 -6.90 -4.60
C ILE A 99 -0.13 -5.40 -4.79
N ILE A 100 -0.52 -4.70 -3.72
CA ILE A 100 -0.54 -3.25 -3.66
C ILE A 100 0.76 -2.82 -2.99
N LEU A 101 1.56 -2.02 -3.69
CA LEU A 101 2.87 -1.57 -3.24
C LEU A 101 2.85 -0.04 -3.04
N GLU A 102 3.06 0.39 -1.80
CA GLU A 102 3.14 1.81 -1.43
C GLU A 102 4.54 2.12 -0.91
N THR A 103 5.39 2.63 -1.79
CA THR A 103 6.77 3.03 -1.49
C THR A 103 7.22 4.14 -2.43
N ARG A 104 8.44 4.64 -2.25
CA ARG A 104 9.07 5.62 -3.12
C ARG A 104 9.28 5.06 -4.52
N GLU A 105 9.17 5.92 -5.52
CA GLU A 105 9.34 5.58 -6.93
C GLU A 105 10.68 4.88 -7.24
N ASP A 106 11.77 5.34 -6.63
CA ASP A 106 13.10 4.74 -6.82
C ASP A 106 13.15 3.28 -6.33
N ILE A 107 12.40 2.97 -5.28
CA ILE A 107 12.28 1.62 -4.73
C ILE A 107 11.37 0.77 -5.61
N VAL A 108 10.23 1.29 -6.07
CA VAL A 108 9.38 0.60 -7.06
C VAL A 108 10.21 0.21 -8.27
N ARG A 109 10.98 1.15 -8.82
CA ARG A 109 11.87 0.86 -9.96
C ARG A 109 12.87 -0.24 -9.65
N LYS A 110 13.52 -0.22 -8.48
CA LYS A 110 14.45 -1.28 -8.05
C LYS A 110 13.75 -2.63 -7.96
N ILE A 111 12.54 -2.69 -7.41
CA ILE A 111 11.75 -3.91 -7.29
C ILE A 111 11.40 -4.46 -8.69
N MET A 112 10.91 -3.60 -9.58
CA MET A 112 10.49 -3.99 -10.93
C MET A 112 11.66 -4.49 -11.78
N VAL A 113 12.82 -3.84 -11.68
CA VAL A 113 14.02 -4.20 -12.46
C VAL A 113 14.72 -5.44 -11.89
N ARG A 114 14.77 -5.60 -10.56
CA ARG A 114 15.49 -6.71 -9.92
C ARG A 114 14.68 -7.99 -9.86
N SER A 115 13.36 -7.93 -9.92
CA SER A 115 12.50 -9.11 -9.81
C SER A 115 11.56 -9.30 -11.01
N PRO A 116 12.04 -9.23 -12.27
CA PRO A 116 11.18 -9.29 -13.45
C PRO A 116 10.54 -10.67 -13.62
N LYS A 117 11.20 -11.74 -13.16
CA LYS A 117 10.66 -13.11 -13.16
C LYS A 117 9.51 -13.30 -12.17
N VAL A 118 9.45 -12.44 -11.14
CA VAL A 118 8.47 -12.52 -10.06
C VAL A 118 7.25 -11.65 -10.36
N ILE A 119 7.35 -10.64 -11.22
CA ILE A 119 6.27 -9.69 -11.47
C ILE A 119 5.70 -9.89 -12.88
N ARG A 120 4.41 -10.25 -12.98
CA ARG A 120 3.64 -10.06 -14.21
C ARG A 120 2.86 -8.76 -14.05
N VAL A 121 3.20 -7.75 -14.85
CA VAL A 121 2.49 -6.48 -14.88
C VAL A 121 1.22 -6.67 -15.69
N ILE A 122 0.07 -6.32 -15.10
CA ILE A 122 -1.16 -6.09 -15.85
C ILE A 122 -1.26 -4.57 -15.95
N VAL A 123 -1.06 -4.04 -17.16
CA VAL A 123 -1.22 -2.62 -17.49
C VAL A 123 -2.70 -2.38 -17.80
#